data_AF-A0A6I1E9H1-F1
#
_entry.id   AF-A0A6I1E9H1-F1
#
_cell.length_a   1.000
_cell.length_b   1.000
_cell.length_c   1.000
_cell.angle_alpha   90.00
_cell.angle_beta   90.00
_cell.angle_gamma   90.00
#
_symmetry.space_group_name_H-M   'P 1'
#
loop_
_entity.id
_entity.type
_entity.pdbx_description
1 polymer ?
#
loop_
_entity_poly.entity_id
_entity_poly.type
_entity_poly.pdbx_seq_one_letter_code
_entity_poly.pdbx_strand_id
1 'polypeptide(L)'
;MADYETEIDQLEVQLEGLEGRLAGAADMSAAFQRELSGVQVGIAGAGREATGLSRSLGTGMRNAFSDIIFEGAKASDVLKNVAKSLLETTFNSAIKPVTTAVSGALTGGLTNLISGILPFEKGGVFSAGHVTPFAKGGVVSSPTLFPMSGGTGLMGEAGPEAIMPLTRGADGSLGVRAGAGGTVTVNMNIQTPDAAGFKRSSSQIAAGIQRAIARGQRNR
;
A
#
# COMPACT_ATOMS: atom_id res chain seq x y z
N MET A 1 24.93 54.04 54.60
CA MET A 1 25.57 52.90 53.94
C MET A 1 24.67 51.67 53.94
N ALA A 2 23.95 51.36 55.02
CA ALA A 2 23.01 50.21 55.07
C ALA A 2 21.81 50.29 54.09
N ASP A 3 21.29 51.48 53.78
CA ASP A 3 20.13 51.62 52.88
C ASP A 3 20.47 51.24 51.42
N TYR A 4 21.71 51.44 50.97
CA TYR A 4 22.14 51.12 49.61
C TYR A 4 22.33 49.62 49.39
N GLU A 5 22.76 48.86 50.42
CA GLU A 5 22.86 47.41 50.33
C GLU A 5 21.47 46.77 50.19
N THR A 6 20.48 47.30 50.93
CA THR A 6 19.09 46.81 50.86
C THR A 6 18.45 47.08 49.49
N GLU A 7 18.74 48.22 48.86
CA GLU A 7 18.26 48.53 47.50
C GLU A 7 18.91 47.64 46.44
N ILE A 8 20.21 47.31 46.59
CA ILE A 8 20.93 46.42 45.67
C ILE A 8 20.39 44.99 45.75
N ASP A 9 20.14 44.48 46.96
CA ASP A 9 19.57 43.14 47.16
C ASP A 9 18.17 43.03 46.55
N GLN A 10 17.34 44.07 46.67
CA GLN A 10 16.02 44.10 46.02
C GLN A 10 16.11 44.13 44.49
N LEU A 11 17.10 44.83 43.95
CA LEU A 11 17.37 44.87 42.52
C LEU A 11 17.81 43.51 41.98
N GLU A 12 18.64 42.78 42.72
CA GLU A 12 19.11 41.45 42.33
C GLU A 12 17.96 40.43 42.27
N VAL A 13 17.06 40.45 43.27
CA VAL A 13 15.86 39.61 43.28
C VAL A 13 14.91 39.95 42.11
N GLN A 14 14.78 41.23 41.77
CA GLN A 14 13.99 41.65 40.60
C GLN A 14 14.63 41.22 39.28
N LEU A 15 15.97 41.24 39.20
CA LEU A 15 16.72 40.81 38.03
C LEU A 15 16.57 39.30 37.79
N GLU A 16 16.71 38.50 38.85
CA GLU A 16 16.53 37.05 38.79
C GLU A 16 15.09 36.67 38.38
N GLY A 17 14.11 37.40 38.92
CA GLY A 17 12.70 37.25 38.51
C GLY A 17 12.45 37.64 37.05
N LEU A 18 13.15 38.66 36.53
CA LEU A 18 13.07 39.06 35.12
C LEU A 18 13.72 38.03 34.21
N GLU A 19 14.90 37.51 34.59
CA GLU A 19 15.62 36.47 33.85
C GLU A 19 14.77 35.20 33.71
N GLY A 20 14.13 34.74 34.79
CA GLY A 20 13.21 33.61 34.74
C GLY A 20 12.01 33.82 33.81
N ARG A 21 11.47 35.05 33.76
CA ARG A 21 10.36 35.39 32.84
C ARG A 21 10.83 35.46 31.39
N LEU A 22 12.03 35.95 31.13
CA LEU A 22 12.63 35.98 29.79
C LEU A 22 12.96 34.57 29.29
N ALA A 23 13.48 33.69 30.15
CA ALA A 23 13.71 32.29 29.84
C ALA A 23 12.38 31.58 29.49
N GLY A 24 11.34 31.77 30.30
CA GLY A 24 10.02 31.22 29.99
C GLY A 24 9.41 31.76 28.69
N ALA A 25 9.61 33.05 28.38
CA ALA A 25 9.17 33.63 27.12
C ALA A 25 9.93 33.06 25.91
N ALA A 26 11.24 32.82 26.05
CA ALA A 26 12.06 32.17 25.03
C ALA A 26 11.56 30.74 24.73
N ASP A 27 11.29 29.95 25.77
CA ASP A 27 10.74 28.60 25.63
C ASP A 27 9.37 28.58 24.94
N MET A 28 8.48 29.52 25.31
CA MET A 28 7.18 29.67 24.65
C MET A 28 7.33 30.04 23.17
N SER A 29 8.26 30.94 22.83
CA SER A 29 8.52 31.31 21.43
C SER A 29 9.06 30.13 20.61
N ALA A 30 9.93 29.31 21.20
CA ALA A 30 10.48 28.11 20.56
C ALA A 30 9.41 27.03 20.37
N ALA A 31 8.48 26.89 21.33
CA ALA A 31 7.32 26.02 21.19
C ALA A 31 6.38 26.50 20.08
N PHE A 32 6.07 27.80 20.05
CA PHE A 32 5.21 28.39 19.02
C PHE A 32 5.81 28.25 17.61
N GLN A 33 7.12 28.44 17.46
CA GLN A 33 7.81 28.25 16.19
C GLN A 33 7.70 26.81 15.68
N ARG A 34 7.79 25.81 16.57
CA ARG A 34 7.59 24.40 16.23
C ARG A 34 6.15 24.15 15.78
N GLU A 35 5.18 24.74 16.47
CA GLU A 35 3.76 24.61 16.11
C GLU A 35 3.47 25.25 14.75
N LEU A 36 3.98 26.46 14.48
CA LEU A 36 3.84 27.11 13.18
C LEU A 36 4.45 26.30 12.04
N SER A 37 5.60 25.67 12.27
CA SER A 37 6.21 24.77 11.28
C SER A 37 5.32 23.55 11.03
N GLY A 38 4.73 22.97 12.08
CA GLY A 38 3.75 21.89 11.97
C GLY A 38 2.50 22.32 11.17
N VAL A 39 1.96 23.50 11.46
CA VAL A 39 0.81 24.08 10.74
C VAL A 39 1.15 24.31 9.26
N GLN A 40 2.33 24.83 8.95
CA GLN A 40 2.78 25.04 7.57
C GLN A 40 2.84 23.72 6.78
N VAL A 41 3.38 22.66 7.40
CA VAL A 41 3.43 21.32 6.80
C VAL A 41 2.02 20.75 6.60
N GLY A 42 1.13 20.95 7.58
CA GLY A 42 -0.28 20.54 7.49
C GLY A 42 -1.02 21.23 6.35
N ILE A 43 -0.89 22.55 6.21
CA ILE A 43 -1.50 23.35 5.13
C ILE A 43 -0.96 22.91 3.77
N ALA A 44 0.35 22.68 3.65
CA ALA A 44 0.95 22.19 2.40
C ALA A 44 0.48 20.77 2.03
N GLY A 45 0.25 19.92 3.04
CA GLY A 45 -0.40 18.61 2.87
C GLY A 45 -1.83 18.74 2.33
N ALA A 46 -2.66 19.53 3.01
CA ALA A 46 -4.05 19.76 2.63
C ALA A 46 -4.18 20.34 1.20
N GLY A 47 -3.28 21.24 0.80
CA GLY A 47 -3.28 21.80 -0.56
C GLY A 47 -2.99 20.76 -1.65
N ARG A 48 -2.08 19.81 -1.40
CA ARG A 48 -1.81 18.69 -2.31
C ARG A 48 -3.00 17.74 -2.41
N GLU A 49 -3.64 17.44 -1.28
CA GLU A 49 -4.84 16.60 -1.25
C GLU A 49 -6.02 17.25 -1.97
N ALA A 50 -6.27 18.55 -1.75
CA ALA A 50 -7.30 19.30 -2.46
C ALA A 50 -7.06 19.33 -3.97
N THR A 51 -5.81 19.44 -4.40
CA THR A 51 -5.44 19.37 -5.83
C THR A 51 -5.64 17.96 -6.39
N GLY A 52 -5.37 16.91 -5.61
CA GLY A 52 -5.68 15.53 -6.00
C GLY A 52 -7.19 15.30 -6.16
N LEU A 53 -7.97 15.76 -5.18
CA LEU A 53 -9.42 15.65 -5.17
C LEU A 53 -10.06 16.39 -6.36
N SER A 54 -9.60 17.61 -6.67
CA SER A 54 -10.14 18.39 -7.79
C SER A 54 -9.86 17.72 -9.14
N ARG A 55 -8.68 17.12 -9.31
CA ARG A 55 -8.34 16.33 -10.50
C ARG A 55 -9.22 15.09 -10.60
N SER A 56 -9.40 14.32 -9.52
CA SER A 56 -10.23 13.11 -9.55
C SER A 56 -11.70 13.44 -9.79
N LEU A 57 -12.21 14.53 -9.21
CA LEU A 57 -13.56 15.03 -9.50
C LEU A 57 -13.70 15.45 -10.96
N GLY A 58 -12.72 16.21 -11.49
CA GLY A 58 -12.72 16.65 -12.89
C GLY A 58 -12.75 15.49 -13.87
N THR A 59 -11.88 14.49 -13.67
CA THR A 59 -11.86 13.28 -14.50
C THR A 59 -13.13 12.45 -14.31
N GLY A 60 -13.60 12.27 -13.08
CA GLY A 60 -14.83 11.52 -12.79
C GLY A 60 -16.07 12.15 -13.44
N MET A 61 -16.21 13.48 -13.34
CA MET A 61 -17.29 14.22 -14.00
C MET A 61 -17.18 14.13 -15.52
N ARG A 62 -15.97 14.29 -16.09
CA ARG A 62 -15.78 14.22 -17.54
C ARG A 62 -16.13 12.84 -18.11
N ASN A 63 -15.75 11.78 -17.41
CA ASN A 63 -16.10 10.41 -17.78
C ASN A 63 -17.62 10.19 -17.63
N ALA A 64 -18.21 10.59 -16.50
CA ALA A 64 -19.65 10.53 -16.29
C ALA A 64 -20.46 11.20 -17.42
N PHE A 65 -20.04 12.39 -17.86
CA PHE A 65 -20.67 13.07 -19.00
C PHE A 65 -20.45 12.34 -20.33
N SER A 66 -19.26 11.80 -20.55
CA SER A 66 -18.94 10.99 -21.73
C SER A 66 -19.82 9.74 -21.82
N ASP A 67 -19.96 9.00 -20.72
CA ASP A 67 -20.72 7.74 -20.66
C ASP A 67 -22.22 8.00 -20.87
N ILE A 68 -22.75 9.13 -20.37
CA ILE A 68 -24.16 9.51 -20.58
C ILE A 68 -24.41 9.90 -22.04
N ILE A 69 -23.52 10.70 -22.64
CA ILE A 69 -23.73 11.26 -23.99
C ILE A 69 -23.43 10.24 -25.08
N PHE A 70 -22.35 9.47 -24.95
CA PHE A 70 -21.86 8.57 -25.99
C PHE A 70 -22.27 7.10 -25.77
N GLU A 71 -22.39 6.65 -24.53
CA GLU A 71 -22.66 5.24 -24.22
C GLU A 71 -24.09 4.99 -23.75
N GLY A 72 -24.92 6.03 -23.60
CA GLY A 72 -26.30 5.92 -23.13
C GLY A 72 -26.39 5.38 -21.70
N ALA A 73 -25.33 5.53 -20.91
CA ALA A 73 -25.28 5.05 -19.54
C ALA A 73 -26.39 5.71 -18.71
N LYS A 74 -27.09 4.92 -17.90
CA LYS A 74 -28.13 5.44 -17.00
C LYS A 74 -27.45 6.30 -15.94
N ALA A 75 -27.97 7.50 -15.70
CA ALA A 75 -27.49 8.42 -14.66
C ALA A 75 -27.38 7.75 -13.26
N SER A 76 -28.17 6.71 -13.01
CA SER A 76 -28.10 5.88 -11.81
C SER A 76 -26.77 5.13 -11.63
N ASP A 77 -26.15 4.68 -12.72
CA ASP A 77 -24.90 3.92 -12.66
C ASP A 77 -23.70 4.85 -12.46
N VAL A 78 -23.75 6.03 -13.06
CA VAL A 78 -22.83 7.13 -12.81
C VAL A 78 -22.87 7.57 -11.33
N LEU A 79 -24.07 7.80 -10.78
CA LEU A 79 -24.25 8.18 -9.37
C LEU A 79 -23.74 7.09 -8.40
N LYS A 80 -23.97 5.81 -8.72
CA LYS A 80 -23.40 4.69 -7.95
C LYS A 80 -21.87 4.69 -7.96
N ASN A 81 -21.27 4.98 -9.11
CA ASN A 81 -19.80 5.03 -9.24
C ASN A 81 -19.20 6.21 -8.46
N VAL A 82 -19.83 7.38 -8.48
CA VAL A 82 -19.42 8.54 -7.67
C VAL A 82 -19.61 8.27 -6.18
N ALA A 83 -20.72 7.65 -5.78
CA ALA A 83 -20.96 7.27 -4.39
C ALA A 83 -19.92 6.25 -3.90
N LYS A 84 -19.58 5.26 -4.75
CA LYS A 84 -18.57 4.25 -4.44
C LYS A 84 -17.17 4.85 -4.29
N SER A 85 -16.78 5.77 -5.16
CA SER A 85 -15.47 6.43 -5.06
C SER A 85 -15.35 7.36 -3.85
N LEU A 86 -16.44 8.05 -3.48
CA LEU A 86 -16.52 8.82 -2.23
C LEU A 86 -16.41 7.93 -0.99
N LEU A 87 -17.11 6.79 -0.97
CA LEU A 87 -17.04 5.81 0.12
C LEU A 87 -15.63 5.24 0.26
N GLU A 88 -15.01 4.84 -0.85
CA GLU A 88 -13.68 4.24 -0.86
C GLU A 88 -12.59 5.25 -0.46
N THR A 89 -12.73 6.51 -0.87
CA THR A 89 -11.81 7.60 -0.45
C THR A 89 -11.97 7.92 1.03
N THR A 90 -13.20 8.05 1.51
CA THR A 90 -13.48 8.38 2.92
C THR A 90 -13.06 7.24 3.85
N PHE A 91 -13.34 5.99 3.47
CA PHE A 91 -12.94 4.80 4.21
C PHE A 91 -11.42 4.65 4.28
N ASN A 92 -10.72 4.85 3.15
CA ASN A 92 -9.26 4.79 3.11
C ASN A 92 -8.61 5.94 3.90
N SER A 93 -9.16 7.16 3.85
CA SER A 93 -8.66 8.28 4.68
C SER A 93 -8.90 8.06 6.17
N ALA A 94 -9.97 7.37 6.56
CA ALA A 94 -10.26 7.09 7.97
C ALA A 94 -9.36 5.97 8.55
N ILE A 95 -8.98 4.99 7.73
CA ILE A 95 -8.19 3.82 8.19
C ILE A 95 -6.69 4.03 8.09
N LYS A 96 -6.21 4.79 7.10
CA LYS A 96 -4.77 5.08 6.90
C LYS A 96 -4.05 5.61 8.14
N PRO A 97 -4.61 6.52 8.97
CA PRO A 97 -3.92 7.03 10.15
C PRO A 97 -3.75 5.94 11.22
N VAL A 98 -4.76 5.09 11.41
CA VAL A 98 -4.73 4.00 12.39
C VAL A 98 -3.75 2.92 11.95
N THR A 99 -3.75 2.55 10.67
CA THR A 99 -2.78 1.57 10.15
C THR A 99 -1.35 2.11 10.16
N THR A 100 -1.16 3.41 9.94
CA THR A 100 0.17 4.07 10.01
C THR A 100 0.66 4.22 11.45
N ALA A 101 -0.23 4.54 12.40
CA ALA A 101 0.12 4.65 13.81
C ALA A 101 0.46 3.28 14.42
N VAL A 102 -0.32 2.24 14.08
CA VAL A 102 -0.08 0.86 14.53
C VAL A 102 1.19 0.30 13.89
N SER A 103 1.42 0.52 12.58
CA SER A 103 2.67 0.08 11.95
C SER A 103 3.89 0.80 12.52
N GLY A 104 3.81 2.12 12.72
CA GLY A 104 4.90 2.92 13.31
C GLY A 104 5.23 2.52 14.76
N ALA A 105 4.22 2.21 15.58
CA ALA A 105 4.42 1.74 16.95
C ALA A 105 5.06 0.34 17.00
N LEU A 106 4.65 -0.57 16.11
CA LEU A 106 5.20 -1.93 16.02
C LEU A 106 6.64 -1.92 15.48
N THR A 107 6.94 -1.10 14.47
CA THR A 107 8.31 -0.99 13.93
C THR A 107 9.24 -0.21 14.86
N GLY A 108 8.75 0.83 15.54
CA GLY A 108 9.53 1.61 16.50
C GLY A 108 9.86 0.86 17.79
N GLY A 109 8.89 0.11 18.35
CA GLY A 109 9.08 -0.68 19.57
C GLY A 109 10.01 -1.88 19.39
N LEU A 110 9.91 -2.56 18.24
CA LEU A 110 10.73 -3.73 17.94
C LEU A 110 12.18 -3.35 17.59
N THR A 111 12.39 -2.21 16.92
CA THR A 111 13.74 -1.70 16.60
C THR A 111 14.52 -1.27 17.85
N ASN A 112 13.85 -0.64 18.83
CA ASN A 112 14.50 -0.22 20.07
C ASN A 112 14.83 -1.39 21.00
N LEU A 113 14.00 -2.45 21.02
CA LEU A 113 14.28 -3.69 21.74
C LEU A 113 15.52 -4.39 21.14
N ILE A 114 15.53 -4.60 19.83
CA ILE A 114 16.58 -5.37 19.15
C ILE A 114 17.92 -4.62 19.19
N SER A 115 17.90 -3.29 19.11
CA SER A 115 19.11 -2.46 19.20
C SER A 115 19.70 -2.39 20.62
N GLY A 116 18.91 -2.69 21.66
CA GLY A 116 19.36 -2.66 23.06
C GLY A 116 19.99 -3.97 23.56
N ILE A 117 19.89 -5.07 22.80
CA ILE A 117 20.31 -6.41 23.26
C ILE A 117 21.63 -6.89 22.62
N LEU A 118 22.09 -6.29 21.51
CA LEU A 118 23.28 -6.78 20.79
C LEU A 118 24.34 -5.68 20.62
N PRO A 119 25.40 -5.65 21.45
CA PRO A 119 26.51 -4.73 21.28
C PRO A 119 27.50 -5.33 20.29
N PHE A 120 27.26 -5.13 18.99
CA PHE A 120 28.22 -5.53 17.96
C PHE A 120 28.68 -4.31 17.16
N GLU A 121 29.73 -3.70 17.71
CA GLU A 121 30.70 -2.86 17.03
C GLU A 121 31.36 -3.72 15.93
N LYS A 122 31.01 -3.47 14.66
CA LYS A 122 31.53 -4.11 13.43
C LYS A 122 30.96 -5.50 13.06
N GLY A 123 29.98 -5.48 12.15
CA GLY A 123 29.70 -6.59 11.23
C GLY A 123 28.77 -7.68 11.76
N GLY A 124 27.49 -7.59 11.42
CA GLY A 124 26.48 -8.60 11.73
C GLY A 124 25.42 -8.67 10.65
N VAL A 125 25.57 -9.65 9.77
CA VAL A 125 24.68 -10.01 8.65
C VAL A 125 23.37 -10.54 9.20
N PHE A 126 22.41 -9.69 9.54
CA PHE A 126 21.02 -10.10 9.71
C PHE A 126 20.09 -9.02 9.21
N SER A 127 19.83 -9.09 7.90
CA SER A 127 18.52 -8.75 7.34
C SER A 127 17.44 -9.34 8.24
N ALA A 128 16.54 -8.49 8.75
CA ALA A 128 15.45 -8.87 9.62
C ALA A 128 14.41 -9.74 8.90
N GLY A 129 14.79 -10.97 8.56
CA GLY A 129 13.91 -12.13 8.45
C GLY A 129 12.84 -12.14 7.36
N HIS A 130 12.76 -11.12 6.51
CA HIS A 130 11.79 -11.09 5.42
C HIS A 130 12.48 -10.80 4.09
N VAL A 131 13.01 -11.87 3.49
CA VAL A 131 12.94 -12.00 2.04
C VAL A 131 11.46 -11.99 1.72
N THR A 132 10.91 -10.87 1.26
CA THR A 132 9.63 -10.89 0.55
C THR A 132 9.92 -11.59 -0.78
N PRO A 133 9.53 -12.86 -0.96
CA PRO A 133 9.78 -13.51 -2.23
C PRO A 133 8.92 -12.79 -3.26
N PHE A 134 9.52 -12.36 -4.36
CA PHE A 134 8.86 -11.91 -5.61
C PHE A 134 8.02 -13.03 -6.27
N ALA A 135 7.58 -14.04 -5.51
CA ALA A 135 6.91 -15.25 -5.96
C ALA A 135 5.41 -15.06 -6.25
N LYS A 136 4.84 -13.86 -6.05
CA LYS A 136 3.40 -13.62 -6.21
C LYS A 136 2.97 -12.70 -7.36
N GLY A 137 3.91 -12.22 -8.19
CA GLY A 137 3.58 -11.35 -9.31
C GLY A 137 3.16 -9.95 -8.85
N GLY A 138 3.88 -8.95 -9.30
CA GLY A 138 3.61 -7.54 -9.01
C GLY A 138 4.14 -6.69 -10.15
N VAL A 139 3.46 -5.60 -10.46
CA VAL A 139 3.93 -4.60 -11.41
C VAL A 139 4.76 -3.58 -10.62
N VAL A 140 6.05 -3.46 -10.94
CA VAL A 140 6.92 -2.45 -10.34
C VAL A 140 6.87 -1.23 -11.26
N SER A 141 6.21 -0.17 -10.80
CA SER A 141 5.99 1.05 -11.58
C SER A 141 7.01 2.16 -11.30
N SER A 142 8.09 1.88 -10.57
CA SER A 142 9.12 2.87 -10.22
C SER A 142 10.48 2.23 -9.98
N PRO A 143 11.60 2.94 -10.29
CA PRO A 143 12.96 2.40 -10.13
C PRO A 143 13.20 1.91 -8.70
N THR A 144 13.58 0.66 -8.54
CA THR A 144 13.84 0.05 -7.22
C THR A 144 15.33 -0.10 -7.01
N LEU A 145 15.83 0.51 -5.95
CA LEU A 145 17.23 0.44 -5.54
C LEU A 145 17.46 -0.85 -4.75
N PHE A 146 18.46 -1.63 -5.12
CA PHE A 146 18.89 -2.80 -4.36
C PHE A 146 20.36 -2.66 -3.94
N PRO A 147 20.71 -3.03 -2.69
CA PRO A 147 22.09 -2.90 -2.21
C PRO A 147 22.98 -3.95 -2.89
N MET A 148 24.15 -3.54 -3.37
CA MET A 148 25.22 -4.41 -3.87
C MET A 148 26.49 -4.22 -3.01
N SER A 149 27.37 -5.22 -2.98
CA SER A 149 28.67 -5.07 -2.32
C SER A 149 29.49 -4.00 -3.06
N GLY A 150 29.64 -2.82 -2.44
CA GLY A 150 30.36 -1.69 -3.02
C GLY A 150 29.50 -0.61 -3.72
N GLY A 151 28.16 -0.66 -3.63
CA GLY A 151 27.30 0.39 -4.18
C GLY A 151 25.81 0.06 -4.17
N THR A 152 25.00 0.92 -4.77
CA THR A 152 23.54 0.71 -4.91
C THR A 152 23.21 0.43 -6.37
N GLY A 153 22.61 -0.72 -6.67
CA GLY A 153 22.09 -1.05 -7.98
C GLY A 153 20.71 -0.43 -8.19
N LEU A 154 20.46 0.15 -9.37
CA LEU A 154 19.15 0.67 -9.77
C LEU A 154 18.54 -0.32 -10.76
N MET A 155 17.38 -0.91 -10.43
CA MET A 155 16.60 -1.75 -11.35
C MET A 155 15.38 -0.97 -11.85
N GLY A 156 15.21 -0.92 -13.18
CA GLY A 156 14.05 -0.35 -13.86
C GLY A 156 14.46 0.32 -15.18
N GLU A 157 14.10 -0.30 -16.31
CA GLU A 157 14.15 0.35 -17.62
C GLU A 157 12.89 1.20 -17.83
N ALA A 158 12.89 2.05 -18.87
CA ALA A 158 11.89 3.11 -19.07
C ALA A 158 10.50 2.61 -19.52
N GLY A 159 9.82 1.80 -18.69
CA GLY A 159 8.44 1.37 -18.91
C GLY A 159 7.91 0.40 -17.84
N PRO A 160 6.58 0.21 -17.75
CA PRO A 160 5.99 -0.76 -16.81
C PRO A 160 6.37 -2.19 -17.18
N GLU A 161 7.18 -2.85 -16.34
CA GLU A 161 7.50 -4.28 -16.49
C GLU A 161 6.61 -5.15 -15.59
N ALA A 162 6.13 -6.27 -16.15
CA ALA A 162 5.42 -7.28 -15.38
C ALA A 162 6.42 -8.30 -14.82
N ILE A 163 6.54 -8.42 -13.49
CA ILE A 163 7.31 -9.49 -12.87
C ILE A 163 6.47 -10.77 -12.94
N MET A 164 6.81 -11.63 -13.89
CA MET A 164 6.13 -12.91 -14.08
C MET A 164 6.88 -14.03 -13.35
N PRO A 165 6.20 -14.93 -12.62
CA PRO A 165 6.86 -16.04 -11.95
C PRO A 165 7.48 -16.97 -13.01
N LEU A 166 8.81 -17.03 -13.05
CA LEU A 166 9.54 -18.00 -13.86
C LEU A 166 9.60 -19.34 -13.13
N THR A 167 9.33 -20.41 -13.85
CA THR A 167 9.60 -21.77 -13.36
C THR A 167 10.65 -22.43 -14.23
N ARG A 168 11.55 -23.19 -13.60
CA ARG A 168 12.58 -23.95 -14.29
C ARG A 168 11.99 -25.23 -14.88
N GLY A 169 12.16 -25.41 -16.18
CA GLY A 169 11.84 -26.67 -16.87
C GLY A 169 12.83 -27.78 -16.51
N ALA A 170 12.47 -29.04 -16.76
CA ALA A 170 13.34 -30.19 -16.53
C ALA A 170 14.61 -30.19 -17.42
N ASP A 171 14.59 -29.40 -18.49
CA ASP A 171 15.68 -29.08 -19.41
C ASP A 171 16.55 -27.91 -18.95
N GLY A 172 16.24 -27.32 -17.78
CA GLY A 172 17.00 -26.20 -17.20
C GLY A 172 16.65 -24.82 -17.76
N SER A 173 15.76 -24.74 -18.76
CA SER A 173 15.29 -23.48 -19.34
C SER A 173 14.32 -22.76 -18.38
N LEU A 174 14.32 -21.44 -18.41
CA LEU A 174 13.44 -20.59 -17.58
C LEU A 174 12.30 -20.06 -18.45
N GLY A 175 11.06 -20.45 -18.13
CA GLY A 175 9.86 -20.01 -18.84
C GLY A 175 8.90 -19.24 -17.94
N VAL A 176 8.15 -18.30 -18.53
CA VAL A 176 7.06 -17.57 -17.87
C VAL A 176 5.87 -18.50 -17.68
N ARG A 177 5.42 -18.72 -16.43
CA ARG A 177 4.10 -19.32 -16.19
C ARG A 177 3.02 -18.32 -16.61
N ALA A 178 2.59 -18.35 -17.86
CA ALA A 178 1.22 -17.97 -18.17
C ALA A 178 0.35 -18.91 -17.33
N GLY A 179 -0.41 -18.37 -16.38
CA GLY A 179 -1.29 -19.17 -15.53
C GLY A 179 -2.11 -20.08 -16.42
N ALA A 180 -1.77 -21.36 -16.41
CA ALA A 180 -2.41 -22.36 -17.24
C ALA A 180 -3.79 -22.69 -16.65
N GLY A 181 -4.69 -21.71 -16.64
CA GLY A 181 -6.12 -21.95 -16.68
C GLY A 181 -6.50 -22.42 -18.09
N GLY A 182 -5.85 -23.47 -18.59
CA GLY A 182 -6.23 -24.05 -19.87
C GLY A 182 -7.66 -24.56 -19.71
N THR A 183 -8.60 -23.99 -20.45
CA THR A 183 -9.98 -24.49 -20.47
C THR A 183 -9.93 -25.97 -20.87
N VAL A 184 -10.40 -26.88 -20.00
CA VAL A 184 -10.53 -28.31 -20.36
C VAL A 184 -11.79 -28.42 -21.20
N THR A 185 -11.66 -28.35 -22.52
CA THR A 185 -12.77 -28.56 -23.44
C THR A 185 -12.94 -30.07 -23.67
N VAL A 186 -14.04 -30.64 -23.17
CA VAL A 186 -14.41 -32.04 -23.42
C VAL A 186 -15.47 -32.06 -24.51
N ASN A 187 -15.09 -32.43 -25.73
CA ASN A 187 -16.04 -32.66 -26.83
C ASN A 187 -16.53 -34.11 -26.80
N MET A 188 -17.82 -34.31 -26.58
CA MET A 188 -18.45 -35.64 -26.60
C MET A 188 -19.50 -35.71 -27.71
N ASN A 189 -19.30 -36.63 -28.65
CA ASN A 189 -20.30 -36.94 -29.67
C ASN A 189 -21.08 -38.20 -29.24
N ILE A 190 -22.40 -38.09 -29.15
CA ILE A 190 -23.28 -39.20 -28.77
C ILE A 190 -24.19 -39.51 -29.93
N GLN A 191 -24.00 -40.69 -30.53
CA GLN A 191 -24.90 -41.23 -31.54
C GLN A 191 -25.67 -42.40 -30.91
N THR A 192 -26.97 -42.21 -30.71
CA THR A 192 -27.88 -43.26 -30.25
C THR A 192 -29.06 -43.41 -31.20
N PRO A 193 -29.41 -44.64 -31.62
CA PRO A 193 -30.63 -44.91 -32.38
C PRO A 193 -31.89 -44.89 -31.49
N ASP A 194 -31.74 -45.00 -30.17
CA ASP A 194 -32.84 -44.97 -29.20
C ASP A 194 -32.71 -43.78 -28.23
N ALA A 195 -33.60 -42.79 -28.40
CA ALA A 195 -33.66 -41.60 -27.56
C ALA A 195 -34.25 -41.88 -26.16
N ALA A 196 -35.10 -42.90 -26.01
CA ALA A 196 -35.71 -43.25 -24.72
C ALA A 196 -34.71 -43.97 -23.81
N GLY A 197 -33.92 -44.89 -24.37
CA GLY A 197 -32.77 -45.49 -23.69
C GLY A 197 -31.74 -44.45 -23.24
N PHE A 198 -31.42 -43.48 -24.10
CA PHE A 198 -30.51 -42.38 -23.76
C PHE A 198 -30.99 -41.54 -22.57
N LYS A 199 -32.28 -41.18 -22.52
CA LYS A 199 -32.83 -40.43 -21.38
C LYS A 199 -32.68 -41.21 -20.08
N ARG A 200 -32.86 -42.53 -20.11
CA ARG A 200 -32.71 -43.42 -18.95
C ARG A 200 -31.25 -43.53 -18.47
N SER A 201 -30.28 -43.51 -19.38
CA SER A 201 -28.85 -43.58 -19.07
C SER A 201 -28.14 -42.22 -18.93
N SER A 202 -28.88 -41.12 -19.07
CA SER A 202 -28.34 -39.74 -19.07
C SER A 202 -27.52 -39.42 -17.80
N SER A 203 -27.95 -39.91 -16.63
CA SER A 203 -27.25 -39.73 -15.36
C SER A 203 -25.91 -40.47 -15.32
N GLN A 204 -25.82 -41.65 -15.94
CA GLN A 204 -24.58 -42.43 -16.01
C GLN A 204 -23.56 -41.79 -16.94
N ILE A 205 -24.03 -41.21 -18.05
CA ILE A 205 -23.20 -40.46 -19.00
C ILE A 205 -22.66 -39.18 -18.33
N ALA A 206 -23.52 -38.43 -17.62
CA ALA A 206 -23.11 -37.26 -16.85
C ALA A 206 -22.06 -37.60 -15.78
N ALA A 207 -22.23 -38.71 -15.06
CA ALA A 207 -21.24 -39.18 -14.10
C ALA A 207 -19.90 -39.58 -14.77
N GLY A 208 -19.95 -40.14 -15.99
CA GLY A 208 -18.77 -40.41 -16.81
C GLY A 208 -18.01 -39.14 -17.18
N ILE A 209 -18.73 -38.09 -17.60
CA ILE A 209 -18.16 -36.79 -17.95
C ILE A 209 -17.47 -36.13 -16.74
N GLN A 210 -18.13 -36.12 -15.58
CA GLN A 210 -17.57 -35.56 -14.36
C GLN A 210 -16.27 -36.27 -13.95
N ARG A 211 -16.20 -37.61 -14.11
CA ARG A 211 -14.97 -38.37 -13.87
C ARG A 211 -13.87 -38.04 -14.89
N ALA A 212 -14.22 -37.85 -16.16
CA ALA A 212 -13.25 -37.48 -17.20
C ALA A 212 -12.65 -36.09 -16.94
N ILE A 213 -13.48 -35.11 -16.59
CA ILE A 213 -13.04 -33.75 -16.22
C ILE A 213 -12.16 -33.79 -14.97
N ALA A 214 -12.57 -34.52 -13.93
CA ALA A 214 -11.81 -34.62 -12.67
C ALA A 214 -10.46 -35.34 -12.83
N ARG A 215 -10.31 -36.20 -13.84
CA ARG A 215 -9.01 -36.80 -14.22
C ARG A 215 -8.15 -35.81 -15.02
N GLY A 216 -8.76 -35.08 -15.96
CA GLY A 216 -8.07 -34.04 -16.73
C GLY A 216 -7.56 -32.88 -15.89
N GLN A 217 -8.22 -32.57 -14.76
CA GLN A 217 -7.76 -31.57 -13.80
C GLN A 217 -6.63 -32.07 -12.89
N ARG A 218 -6.52 -33.39 -12.65
CA ARG A 218 -5.51 -33.99 -11.77
C ARG A 218 -4.16 -34.28 -12.45
N ASN A 219 -4.17 -34.50 -13.77
CA ASN A 219 -2.95 -34.75 -14.55
C ASN A 219 -2.33 -33.46 -15.13
N ARG A 220 -2.46 -32.33 -14.42
CA ARG A 220 -1.93 -31.01 -14.81
C ARG A 220 -0.87 -30.52 -13.84
#